data_AF-A0A1X9XBX6-F1
#
_entry.id   AF-A0A1X9XBX6-F1
#
_cell.length_a   1.000
_cell.length_b   1.000
_cell.length_c   1.000
_cell.angle_alpha   90.00
_cell.angle_beta   90.00
_cell.angle_gamma   90.00
#
_symmetry.space_group_name_H-M   'P 1'
#
loop_
_entity.id
_entity.type
_entity.pdbx_description
1 polymer ?
#
loop_
_entity_poly.entity_id
_entity_poly.type
_entity_poly.pdbx_seq_one_letter_code
_entity_poly.pdbx_strand_id
1 'polypeptide(L)' 'SAGTAINAVHVCTPNVLHYPIAKEALAAGKAVLCEKPLTMNTAEARDLVELADK' A
#
# COMPACT_ATOMS: atom_id res chain seq x y z
N SER A 1 1.36 8.96 -25.31
CA SER A 1 2.71 8.47 -24.98
C SER A 1 2.58 7.38 -23.93
N ALA A 2 2.69 6.12 -24.34
CA ALA A 2 2.70 4.99 -23.42
C ALA A 2 4.16 4.77 -22.97
N GLY A 3 4.51 5.04 -21.72
CA GLY A 3 5.90 4.76 -21.31
C GLY A 3 6.40 5.09 -19.91
N THR A 4 5.63 5.69 -18.99
CA THR A 4 6.17 6.04 -17.66
C THR A 4 5.20 5.91 -16.47
N ALA A 5 4.00 5.37 -16.67
CA ALA A 5 3.04 5.23 -15.57
C ALA A 5 3.48 4.10 -14.61
N ILE A 6 3.72 4.42 -13.34
CA ILE A 6 3.97 3.42 -12.31
C ILE A 6 2.71 2.57 -12.11
N ASN A 7 2.89 1.24 -12.14
CA ASN A 7 1.83 0.26 -11.96
C ASN A 7 1.72 -0.25 -10.52
N ALA A 8 2.85 -0.31 -9.81
CA ALA A 8 2.92 -0.87 -8.46
C ALA A 8 3.94 -0.16 -7.58
N VAL A 9 3.77 -0.28 -6.26
CA VAL A 9 4.66 0.26 -5.22
C VAL A 9 5.09 -0.86 -4.28
N HIS A 10 6.40 -0.97 -4.02
CA HIS A 10 6.95 -1.86 -3.00
C HIS A 10 7.32 -1.05 -1.75
N VAL A 11 6.63 -1.28 -0.64
CA VAL A 11 6.82 -0.54 0.61
C VAL A 11 7.76 -1.32 1.53
N CYS A 12 9.01 -0.85 1.61
CA CYS A 12 10.10 -1.42 2.43
C CYS A 12 10.57 -0.48 3.55
N THR A 13 9.74 0.49 3.94
CA THR A 13 10.06 1.46 5.01
C THR A 13 9.95 0.81 6.40
N PRO A 14 10.27 1.50 7.50
CA PRO A 14 9.88 1.03 8.82
C PRO A 14 8.36 0.80 8.93
N ASN A 15 7.95 -0.21 9.70
CA ASN A 15 6.56 -0.70 9.78
C ASN A 15 5.53 0.36 10.21
N VAL A 16 5.92 1.35 11.02
CA VAL A 16 5.09 2.52 11.37
C VAL A 16 4.66 3.34 10.14
N LEU A 17 5.43 3.29 9.05
CA LEU A 17 5.12 4.01 7.81
C LEU A 17 4.40 3.14 6.77
N HIS A 18 4.25 1.84 7.00
CA HIS A 18 3.61 0.95 6.02
C HIS A 18 2.18 1.38 5.72
N TYR A 19 1.36 1.61 6.75
CA TYR A 19 -0.04 1.98 6.58
C TYR A 19 -0.24 3.28 5.78
N PRO A 20 0.33 4.44 6.17
CA PRO A 20 0.09 5.68 5.43
C PRO A 20 0.57 5.61 3.98
N ILE A 21 1.72 4.98 3.72
CA ILE A 21 2.27 4.86 2.36
C ILE A 21 1.44 3.90 1.49
N ALA A 22 1.10 2.72 2.02
CA ALA A 22 0.30 1.74 1.30
C ALA A 22 -1.09 2.29 0.97
N LYS A 23 -1.72 3.00 1.92
CA LYS A 23 -3.02 3.64 1.72
C LYS A 23 -3.00 4.66 0.60
N GLU A 24 -1.98 5.52 0.54
CA GLU A 24 -1.84 6.52 -0.52
C GLU A 24 -1.61 5.88 -1.89
N ALA A 25 -0.78 4.84 -1.95
CA ALA A 25 -0.52 4.10 -3.19
C ALA A 25 -1.78 3.36 -3.70
N LEU A 26 -2.52 2.69 -2.82
CA LEU A 26 -3.79 2.04 -3.16
C LEU A 26 -4.84 3.07 -3.62
N ALA A 27 -4.98 4.19 -2.92
CA ALA A 27 -5.90 5.27 -3.30
C ALA A 27 -5.55 5.89 -4.67
N ALA A 28 -4.29 5.83 -5.08
CA ALA A 28 -3.83 6.22 -6.41
C ALA A 28 -3.99 5.13 -7.49
N GLY A 29 -4.66 4.03 -7.17
CA GLY A 29 -4.92 2.90 -8.07
C GLY A 29 -3.67 2.09 -8.41
N LYS A 30 -2.69 2.05 -7.50
CA LYS A 30 -1.45 1.26 -7.68
C LYS A 30 -1.56 -0.06 -6.94
N ALA A 31 -1.05 -1.14 -7.55
CA ALA A 31 -0.85 -2.38 -6.80
C ALA A 31 0.22 -2.15 -5.72
N VAL A 32 0.05 -2.74 -4.54
CA VAL A 32 0.99 -2.57 -3.43
C VAL A 32 1.52 -3.92 -2.98
N LEU A 33 2.85 -4.03 -2.92
CA LEU A 33 3.55 -5.07 -2.16
C LEU A 33 4.11 -4.40 -0.91
N CYS A 34 3.77 -4.88 0.28
CA CYS A 34 4.22 -4.29 1.54
C CYS A 34 4.94 -5.34 2.38
N GLU A 35 6.11 -4.98 2.89
CA GLU A 35 6.90 -5.86 3.74
C GLU A 35 6.22 -6.15 5.08
N LYS A 36 6.65 -7.23 5.74
CA LYS A 36 6.10 -7.63 7.04
C LYS A 36 6.74 -6.85 8.21
N PRO A 37 5.99 -6.59 9.29
CA PRO A 37 4.54 -6.76 9.42
C PRO A 37 3.78 -5.72 8.58
N LEU A 38 2.60 -6.10 8.05
CA LEU A 38 1.84 -5.27 7.12
C LEU A 38 1.52 -3.88 7.67
N THR A 39 1.14 -3.78 8.95
CA THR A 39 0.84 -2.54 9.67
C THR A 39 1.11 -2.70 11.16
N MET A 40 0.91 -1.65 11.95
CA MET A 40 1.13 -1.70 13.41
C MET A 40 -0.03 -2.37 14.17
N ASN A 41 -1.22 -2.44 13.57
CA ASN A 41 -2.39 -3.08 14.17
C ASN A 41 -3.33 -3.66 13.11
N THR A 42 -4.24 -4.53 13.54
CA THR A 42 -5.17 -5.24 12.64
C THR A 42 -6.28 -4.36 12.08
N ALA A 43 -6.57 -3.21 12.67
CA ALA A 43 -7.56 -2.27 12.13
C ALA A 43 -7.02 -1.59 10.86
N GLU A 44 -5.77 -1.16 10.88
CA GLU A 44 -5.06 -0.62 9.71
C GLU A 44 -4.92 -1.66 8.59
N ALA A 45 -4.56 -2.91 8.93
CA ALA A 45 -4.52 -4.00 7.95
C ALA A 45 -5.91 -4.24 7.33
N ARG A 46 -6.95 -4.21 8.19
CA ARG A 46 -8.39 -4.11 7.85
C ARG A 46 -8.64 -3.20 6.66
N ASP A 47 -8.35 -1.92 6.89
CA ASP A 47 -8.58 -0.82 5.97
C ASP A 47 -7.82 -0.98 4.65
N LEU A 48 -6.56 -1.47 4.68
CA LEU A 48 -5.79 -1.69 3.45
C LEU A 48 -6.36 -2.80 2.56
N VAL A 49 -6.88 -3.88 3.15
CA VAL A 49 -7.52 -4.97 2.37
C VAL A 49 -8.80 -4.45 1.70
N GLU A 50 -9.64 -3.74 2.44
CA GLU A 50 -10.86 -3.13 1.90
C GLU A 50 -10.60 -2.09 0.81
N LEU A 51 -9.44 -1.40 0.87
CA LEU A 51 -9.01 -0.48 -0.18
C LEU A 51 -8.49 -1.21 -1.43
N ALA A 52 -7.83 -2.37 -1.26
CA ALA A 52 -7.27 -3.13 -2.38
C ALA A 52 -8.32 -3.91 -3.19
N ASP A 53 -9.46 -4.22 -2.60
CA ASP A 53 -10.58 -4.94 -3.25
C ASP A 53 -11.51 -4.02 -4.08
N LYS A 54 -11.21 -2.71 -4.15
CA LYS A 54 -11.97 -1.71 -4.92
C LYS A 54 -11.34 -1.46 -6.28
#